data_AF-A0A8J6WQ39-F1
#
_entry.id   AF-A0A8J6WQ39-F1
#
_cell.length_a   1.000
_cell.length_b   1.000
_cell.length_c   1.000
_cell.angle_alpha   90.00
_cell.angle_beta   90.00
_cell.angle_gamma   90.00
#
_symmetry.space_group_name_H-M   'P 1'
#
loop_
_entity.id
_entity.type
_entity.pdbx_description
1 polymer ?
#
loop_
_entity_poly.entity_id
_entity_poly.type
_entity_poly.pdbx_seq_one_letter_code
_entity_poly.pdbx_strand_id
1 'polypeptide(L)'
;MTEPIVPSRISKKSLSFADYCSLTFSGIICLINIFFVYKVFPFWGIYEPVVGVSFAFTLLFLLAPLILIDILTIARLRWRVKTRKNQETKKPYKIMVFVLSACTAFVFIGNFHNMSMSYPKNNFNQFFRQREYIVKLVKSGKLKGNGNCFQLESQSPTEPIRCMEIIELPNAYSGLSRSGKIELLKEANSIKIIFTHSTYGFGDGRATFVYFESEKGQSSFPNSRATQLRSNWFLAS
;
A
#
# COMPACT_ATOMS: atom_id res chain seq x y z
N MET A 1 53.17 -48.29 -31.65
CA MET A 1 53.21 -46.81 -31.67
C MET A 1 51.79 -46.32 -31.44
N THR A 2 51.49 -45.91 -30.21
CA THR A 2 50.20 -45.35 -29.81
C THR A 2 50.41 -43.86 -29.64
N GLU A 3 49.80 -43.04 -30.51
CA GLU A 3 49.82 -41.59 -30.37
C GLU A 3 49.10 -41.19 -29.07
N PRO A 4 49.66 -40.27 -28.27
CA PRO A 4 48.99 -39.76 -27.10
C PRO A 4 47.83 -38.84 -27.53
N ILE A 5 46.61 -39.20 -27.11
CA ILE A 5 45.43 -38.36 -27.22
C ILE A 5 45.65 -37.13 -26.32
N VAL A 6 45.98 -35.99 -26.93
CA VAL A 6 46.09 -34.71 -26.24
C VAL A 6 44.67 -34.28 -25.83
N PRO A 7 44.37 -34.12 -24.53
CA PRO A 7 43.07 -33.65 -24.10
C PRO A 7 42.88 -32.21 -24.60
N SER A 8 41.90 -32.02 -25.47
CA SER A 8 41.48 -30.70 -25.94
C SER A 8 41.14 -29.84 -24.73
N ARG A 9 41.89 -28.73 -24.52
CA ARG A 9 41.57 -27.72 -23.50
C ARG A 9 40.11 -27.31 -23.64
N ILE A 10 39.28 -27.74 -22.69
CA ILE A 10 37.94 -27.21 -22.49
C ILE A 10 38.13 -25.76 -22.04
N SER A 11 38.19 -24.84 -23.00
CA SER A 11 38.13 -23.41 -22.75
C SER A 11 36.78 -23.14 -22.08
N LYS A 12 36.77 -23.03 -20.75
CA LYS A 12 35.67 -22.40 -20.01
C LYS A 12 35.61 -20.95 -20.46
N LYS A 13 34.88 -20.67 -21.54
CA LYS A 13 34.61 -19.31 -21.99
C LYS A 13 33.87 -18.59 -20.86
N SER A 14 34.59 -17.70 -20.18
CA SER A 14 34.10 -16.85 -19.10
C SER A 14 33.13 -15.79 -19.65
N LEU A 15 32.30 -15.22 -18.78
CA LEU A 15 31.45 -14.08 -19.13
C LEU A 15 32.31 -12.88 -19.54
N SER A 16 31.89 -12.16 -20.58
CA SER A 16 32.55 -10.91 -20.98
C SER A 16 32.22 -9.78 -20.01
N PHE A 17 33.03 -8.71 -19.99
CA PHE A 17 32.76 -7.52 -19.17
C PHE A 17 31.36 -6.93 -19.42
N ALA A 18 30.94 -6.86 -20.69
CA ALA A 18 29.60 -6.40 -21.05
C ALA A 18 28.47 -7.29 -20.48
N ASP A 19 28.76 -8.58 -20.27
CA ASP A 19 27.82 -9.52 -19.68
C ASP A 19 27.64 -9.27 -18.19
N TYR A 20 28.74 -9.00 -17.50
CA TYR A 20 28.72 -8.56 -16.11
C TYR A 20 27.92 -7.27 -15.96
N CYS A 21 28.22 -6.23 -16.74
CA CYS A 21 27.46 -4.96 -16.68
C CYS A 21 25.95 -5.18 -16.90
N SER A 22 25.59 -6.01 -17.88
CA SER A 22 24.17 -6.31 -18.17
C SER A 22 23.47 -7.04 -17.03
N LEU A 23 24.15 -7.99 -16.37
CA LEU A 23 23.59 -8.71 -15.23
C LEU A 23 23.51 -7.81 -13.99
N THR A 24 24.55 -7.02 -13.71
CA THR A 24 24.54 -6.06 -12.59
C THR A 24 23.41 -5.05 -12.74
N PHE A 25 23.23 -4.47 -13.93
CA PHE A 25 22.11 -3.54 -14.20
C PHE A 25 20.75 -4.19 -13.96
N SER A 26 20.56 -5.44 -14.41
CA SER A 26 19.31 -6.19 -14.16
C SER A 26 19.10 -6.48 -12.68
N GLY A 27 20.18 -6.74 -11.93
CA GLY A 27 20.14 -6.90 -10.48
C GLY A 27 19.71 -5.63 -9.77
N ILE A 28 20.22 -4.47 -10.19
CA ILE A 28 19.81 -3.16 -9.66
C ILE A 28 18.31 -2.94 -9.88
N ILE A 29 17.79 -3.24 -11.07
CA ILE A 29 16.35 -3.13 -11.36
C ILE A 29 15.53 -4.03 -10.43
N CYS A 30 15.92 -5.29 -10.21
CA CYS A 30 15.17 -6.12 -9.27
C CYS A 30 15.25 -5.57 -7.82
N LEU A 31 16.38 -5.01 -7.38
CA LEU A 31 16.46 -4.34 -6.07
C LEU A 31 15.51 -3.14 -5.97
N ILE A 32 15.39 -2.35 -7.03
CA ILE A 32 14.41 -1.25 -7.11
C ILE A 32 12.99 -1.80 -7.01
N ASN A 33 12.66 -2.89 -7.72
CA ASN A 33 11.34 -3.54 -7.62
C ASN A 33 11.03 -4.03 -6.19
N ILE A 34 12.01 -4.68 -5.54
CA ILE A 34 11.85 -5.15 -4.15
C ILE A 34 11.60 -3.97 -3.21
N PHE A 35 12.39 -2.90 -3.34
CA PHE A 35 12.19 -1.68 -2.56
C PHE A 35 10.81 -1.08 -2.79
N PHE A 36 10.37 -0.99 -4.04
CA PHE A 36 9.07 -0.44 -4.41
C PHE A 36 7.92 -1.25 -3.81
N VAL A 37 7.97 -2.59 -3.94
CA VAL A 37 6.97 -3.48 -3.33
C VAL A 37 6.94 -3.30 -1.82
N TYR A 38 8.09 -3.30 -1.15
CA TYR A 38 8.13 -3.23 0.32
C TYR A 38 7.69 -1.86 0.86
N LYS A 39 8.07 -0.77 0.20
CA LYS A 39 7.81 0.59 0.69
C LYS A 39 6.50 1.18 0.21
N VAL A 40 6.08 0.88 -1.02
CA VAL A 40 4.89 1.50 -1.63
C VAL A 40 3.65 0.61 -1.47
N PHE A 41 3.84 -0.72 -1.42
CA PHE A 41 2.74 -1.69 -1.32
C PHE A 41 2.97 -2.71 -0.19
N PRO A 42 2.92 -2.28 1.09
CA PRO A 42 3.11 -3.21 2.20
C PRO A 42 1.98 -4.26 2.25
N PHE A 43 2.22 -5.44 1.68
CA PHE A 43 1.29 -6.57 1.71
C PHE A 43 0.99 -7.07 3.13
N TRP A 44 1.95 -6.89 4.04
CA TRP A 44 1.97 -7.49 5.37
C TRP A 44 1.62 -6.49 6.48
N GLY A 45 1.30 -5.25 6.13
CA GLY A 45 1.09 -4.14 7.07
C GLY A 45 -0.28 -3.51 6.97
N ILE A 46 -0.63 -2.71 7.97
CA ILE A 46 -1.75 -1.79 7.86
C ILE A 46 -1.40 -0.78 6.76
N TYR A 47 -2.32 -0.58 5.82
CA TYR A 47 -2.09 0.29 4.67
C TYR A 47 -1.87 1.73 5.12
N GLU A 48 -0.62 2.16 5.17
CA GLU A 48 -0.26 3.57 5.29
C GLU A 48 -0.32 4.16 3.87
N PRO A 49 -1.25 5.10 3.57
CA PRO A 49 -1.12 5.87 2.35
C PRO A 49 0.17 6.70 2.49
N VAL A 50 1.28 6.16 1.96
CA VAL A 50 2.64 6.69 2.14
C VAL A 50 2.77 8.12 1.63
N VAL A 51 1.81 8.60 0.84
CA VAL A 51 1.82 9.95 0.33
C VAL A 51 0.40 10.40 0.02
N GLY A 52 0.05 11.66 0.32
CA GLY A 52 -1.11 12.35 -0.25
C GLY A 52 -1.00 12.60 -1.75
N VAL A 53 -0.12 11.87 -2.44
CA VAL A 53 0.07 11.88 -3.87
C VAL A 53 -0.98 10.95 -4.47
N SER A 54 -1.73 11.46 -5.44
CA SER A 54 -2.74 10.65 -6.14
C SER A 54 -2.12 9.35 -6.63
N PHE A 55 -2.78 8.21 -6.40
CA PHE A 55 -2.31 6.93 -6.94
C PHE A 55 -2.22 6.96 -8.48
N ALA A 56 -2.91 7.89 -9.17
CA ALA A 56 -2.75 8.13 -10.59
C ALA A 56 -1.35 8.67 -10.92
N PHE A 57 -0.83 9.57 -10.09
CA PHE A 57 0.52 10.11 -10.22
C PHE A 57 1.57 9.02 -9.97
N THR A 58 1.39 8.22 -8.92
CA THR A 58 2.27 7.07 -8.63
C THR A 58 2.29 6.08 -9.81
N LEU A 59 1.12 5.82 -10.40
CA LEU A 59 1.00 4.88 -11.51
C LEU A 59 1.65 5.43 -12.79
N LEU A 60 1.44 6.71 -13.11
CA LEU A 60 1.95 7.32 -14.34
C LEU A 60 3.46 7.63 -14.29
N PHE A 61 3.95 8.19 -13.18
CA PHE A 61 5.33 8.72 -13.11
C PHE A 61 6.32 7.76 -12.45
N LEU A 62 5.86 6.81 -11.64
CA LEU A 62 6.76 5.86 -10.98
C LEU A 62 6.58 4.45 -11.54
N LEU A 63 5.33 3.97 -11.60
CA LEU A 63 5.06 2.57 -11.96
C LEU A 63 5.23 2.30 -13.46
N ALA A 64 4.64 3.13 -14.32
CA ALA A 64 4.69 2.91 -15.76
C ALA A 64 6.12 2.91 -16.33
N PRO A 65 7.03 3.85 -15.95
CA PRO A 65 8.42 3.79 -16.37
C PRO A 65 9.14 2.54 -15.85
N LEU A 66 8.87 2.13 -14.60
CA LEU A 66 9.48 0.94 -14.00
C LEU A 66 9.07 -0.33 -14.75
N ILE A 67 7.78 -0.49 -15.03
CA ILE A 67 7.24 -1.61 -15.83
C ILE A 67 7.85 -1.62 -17.22
N LEU A 68 7.98 -0.46 -17.87
CA LEU A 68 8.60 -0.37 -19.20
C LEU A 68 10.07 -0.82 -19.16
N ILE A 69 10.84 -0.35 -18.18
CA ILE A 69 12.25 -0.75 -17.98
C ILE A 69 12.36 -2.26 -17.73
N ASP A 70 11.47 -2.83 -16.92
CA ASP A 70 11.40 -4.28 -16.67
C ASP A 70 11.16 -5.07 -17.96
N ILE A 71 10.14 -4.71 -18.73
CA ILE A 71 9.80 -5.40 -19.99
C ILE A 71 10.98 -5.36 -20.96
N LEU A 72 11.60 -4.19 -21.14
CA LEU A 72 12.75 -4.02 -22.03
C LEU A 72 13.96 -4.85 -21.56
N THR A 73 14.21 -4.87 -20.25
CA THR A 73 15.34 -5.62 -19.66
C THR A 73 15.11 -7.13 -19.78
N ILE A 74 13.90 -7.61 -19.48
CA ILE A 74 13.52 -9.02 -19.65
C ILE A 74 13.64 -9.44 -21.12
N ALA A 75 13.15 -8.63 -22.06
CA ALA A 75 13.26 -8.91 -23.50
C ALA A 75 14.73 -9.02 -23.94
N ARG A 76 15.58 -8.10 -23.50
CA ARG A 76 17.02 -8.11 -23.76
C ARG A 76 17.70 -9.36 -23.19
N LEU A 77 17.38 -9.74 -21.94
CA LEU A 77 17.94 -10.93 -21.32
C LEU A 77 17.47 -12.21 -22.04
N ARG A 78 16.19 -12.30 -22.43
CA ARG A 78 15.65 -13.42 -23.22
C ARG A 78 16.34 -13.54 -24.58
N TRP A 79 16.58 -12.42 -25.26
CA TRP A 79 17.35 -12.39 -26.50
C TRP A 79 18.78 -12.94 -26.30
N ARG A 80 19.45 -12.57 -25.20
CA ARG A 80 20.78 -13.11 -24.85
C ARG A 80 20.76 -14.61 -24.56
N VAL A 81 19.70 -15.13 -23.93
CA VAL A 81 19.52 -16.58 -23.74
C VAL A 81 19.37 -17.31 -25.09
N LYS A 82 18.61 -16.74 -26.03
CA LYS A 82 18.36 -17.32 -27.36
C LYS A 82 19.62 -17.33 -28.24
N THR A 83 20.38 -16.24 -28.23
CA THR A 83 21.53 -16.04 -29.13
C THR A 83 22.80 -16.79 -28.70
N ARG A 84 22.97 -17.09 -27.41
CA ARG A 84 24.13 -17.87 -26.96
C ARG A 84 24.01 -19.33 -27.39
N LYS A 85 25.14 -20.00 -27.64
CA LYS A 85 25.19 -21.44 -27.91
C LYS A 85 25.54 -22.26 -26.65
N ASN A 86 26.49 -21.78 -25.84
CA ASN A 86 26.98 -22.48 -24.64
C ASN A 86 26.02 -22.37 -23.44
N GLN A 87 25.63 -23.51 -22.85
CA GLN A 87 24.75 -23.60 -21.67
C GLN A 87 25.32 -22.90 -20.43
N GLU A 88 26.63 -23.01 -20.18
CA GLU A 88 27.29 -22.36 -19.02
C GLU A 88 27.08 -20.84 -19.04
N THR A 89 27.21 -20.24 -20.22
CA THR A 89 26.98 -18.80 -20.40
C THR A 89 25.50 -18.42 -20.49
N LYS A 90 24.58 -19.37 -20.73
CA LYS A 90 23.12 -19.13 -20.72
C LYS A 90 22.56 -19.12 -19.30
N LYS A 91 23.10 -19.98 -18.42
CA LYS A 91 22.61 -20.19 -17.06
C LYS A 91 22.39 -18.88 -16.27
N PRO A 92 23.35 -17.94 -16.18
CA PRO A 92 23.13 -16.71 -15.42
C PRO A 92 22.03 -15.83 -16.00
N TYR A 93 21.89 -15.75 -17.32
CA TYR A 93 20.80 -15.00 -17.95
C TYR A 93 19.44 -15.67 -17.73
N LYS A 94 19.35 -17.00 -17.77
CA LYS A 94 18.10 -17.71 -17.46
C LYS A 94 17.65 -17.43 -16.03
N ILE A 95 18.58 -17.51 -15.08
CA ILE A 95 18.31 -17.18 -13.67
C ILE A 95 17.85 -15.73 -13.55
N MET A 96 18.57 -14.80 -14.17
CA MET A 96 18.20 -13.37 -14.09
C MET A 96 16.84 -13.08 -14.74
N VAL A 97 16.50 -13.72 -15.88
CA VAL A 97 15.17 -13.61 -16.48
C VAL A 97 14.10 -14.08 -15.49
N PHE A 98 14.31 -15.23 -14.86
CA PHE A 98 13.37 -15.78 -13.89
C PHE A 98 13.20 -14.85 -12.68
N VAL A 99 14.32 -14.42 -12.07
CA VAL A 99 14.32 -13.51 -10.92
C VAL A 99 13.61 -12.21 -11.28
N LEU A 100 14.04 -11.52 -12.35
CA LEU A 100 13.45 -10.24 -12.74
C LEU A 100 11.95 -10.38 -13.07
N SER A 101 11.55 -11.44 -13.79
CA SER A 101 10.13 -11.71 -14.07
C SER A 101 9.33 -11.92 -12.78
N ALA A 102 9.89 -12.59 -11.78
CA ALA A 102 9.27 -12.74 -10.47
C ALA A 102 9.16 -11.39 -9.75
N CYS A 103 10.23 -10.56 -9.74
CA CYS A 103 10.20 -9.23 -9.14
C CYS A 103 9.09 -8.36 -9.78
N THR A 104 9.00 -8.35 -11.11
CA THR A 104 7.94 -7.66 -11.85
C THR A 104 6.54 -8.20 -11.52
N ALA A 105 6.36 -9.52 -11.43
CA ALA A 105 5.09 -10.12 -11.05
C ALA A 105 4.63 -9.67 -9.65
N PHE A 106 5.55 -9.60 -8.67
CA PHE A 106 5.24 -9.08 -7.34
C PHE A 106 4.83 -7.61 -7.36
N VAL A 107 5.43 -6.78 -8.23
CA VAL A 107 4.99 -5.39 -8.44
C VAL A 107 3.53 -5.36 -8.92
N PHE A 108 3.17 -6.19 -9.90
CA PHE A 108 1.77 -6.28 -10.37
C PHE A 108 0.81 -6.72 -9.27
N ILE A 109 1.15 -7.79 -8.54
CA ILE A 109 0.33 -8.27 -7.41
C ILE A 109 0.17 -7.16 -6.36
N GLY A 110 1.22 -6.36 -6.10
CA GLY A 110 1.21 -5.27 -5.14
C GLY A 110 0.28 -4.14 -5.55
N ASN A 111 0.26 -3.82 -6.85
CA ASN A 111 -0.68 -2.85 -7.40
C ASN A 111 -2.13 -3.34 -7.32
N PHE A 112 -2.39 -4.60 -7.67
CA PHE A 112 -3.74 -5.17 -7.54
C PHE A 112 -4.22 -5.17 -6.10
N HIS A 113 -3.34 -5.55 -5.16
CA HIS A 113 -3.64 -5.48 -3.74
C HIS A 113 -3.94 -4.04 -3.31
N ASN A 114 -3.11 -3.07 -3.69
CA ASN A 114 -3.32 -1.67 -3.34
C ASN A 114 -4.62 -1.10 -3.95
N MET A 115 -4.91 -1.43 -5.21
CA MET A 115 -6.17 -1.06 -5.85
C MET A 115 -7.36 -1.65 -5.09
N SER A 116 -7.29 -2.93 -4.68
CA SER A 116 -8.30 -3.55 -3.83
C SER A 116 -8.45 -2.84 -2.48
N MET A 117 -7.34 -2.46 -1.85
CA MET A 117 -7.30 -1.79 -0.55
C MET A 117 -7.68 -0.31 -0.60
N SER A 118 -7.70 0.28 -1.80
CA SER A 118 -8.22 1.61 -2.03
C SER A 118 -9.75 1.67 -1.98
N TYR A 119 -10.43 0.52 -2.07
CA TYR A 119 -11.86 0.43 -1.81
C TYR A 119 -12.12 0.44 -0.29
N PRO A 120 -12.87 1.43 0.25
CA PRO A 120 -13.04 1.58 1.70
C PRO A 120 -13.65 0.36 2.37
N LYS A 121 -14.57 -0.32 1.69
CA LYS A 121 -15.23 -1.53 2.22
C LYS A 121 -14.23 -2.67 2.42
N ASN A 122 -13.33 -2.89 1.47
CA ASN A 122 -12.32 -3.95 1.56
C ASN A 122 -11.31 -3.62 2.67
N ASN A 123 -10.84 -2.37 2.71
CA ASN A 123 -9.95 -1.89 3.76
C ASN A 123 -10.57 -1.97 5.16
N PHE A 124 -11.87 -1.63 5.28
CA PHE A 124 -12.62 -1.74 6.51
C PHE A 124 -12.65 -3.19 7.00
N ASN A 125 -13.06 -4.11 6.13
CA ASN A 125 -13.17 -5.53 6.46
C ASN A 125 -11.81 -6.14 6.83
N GLN A 126 -10.75 -5.81 6.09
CA GLN A 126 -9.42 -6.35 6.35
C GLN A 126 -8.85 -5.91 7.70
N PHE A 127 -9.07 -4.65 8.10
CA PHE A 127 -8.52 -4.11 9.36
C PHE A 127 -9.59 -3.81 10.42
N PHE A 128 -10.69 -4.57 10.42
CA PHE A 128 -11.79 -4.37 11.35
C PHE A 128 -11.34 -4.55 12.81
N ARG A 129 -10.63 -5.64 13.12
CA ARG A 129 -10.15 -5.96 14.48
C ARG A 129 -9.21 -4.89 15.03
N GLN A 130 -8.37 -4.32 14.19
CA GLN A 130 -7.43 -3.27 14.57
C GLN A 130 -8.16 -1.95 14.85
N ARG A 131 -9.20 -1.62 14.10
CA ARG A 131 -10.07 -0.48 14.41
C ARG A 131 -10.82 -0.67 15.72
N GLU A 132 -11.36 -1.86 15.98
CA GLU A 132 -11.99 -2.17 17.27
C GLU A 132 -11.01 -2.02 18.44
N TYR A 133 -9.76 -2.43 18.25
CA TYR A 133 -8.71 -2.22 19.24
C TYR A 133 -8.46 -0.73 19.52
N ILE A 134 -8.33 0.10 18.49
CA ILE A 134 -8.21 1.56 18.65
C ILE A 134 -9.42 2.14 19.37
N VAL A 135 -10.64 1.72 19.01
CA VAL A 135 -11.87 2.17 19.67
C VAL A 135 -11.83 1.82 21.17
N LYS A 136 -11.39 0.62 21.55
CA LYS A 136 -11.22 0.23 22.95
C LYS A 136 -10.17 1.09 23.67
N LEU A 137 -9.07 1.45 23.00
CA LEU A 137 -8.05 2.33 23.58
C LEU A 137 -8.57 3.74 23.83
N VAL A 138 -9.34 4.30 22.90
CA VAL A 138 -9.99 5.61 23.07
C VAL A 138 -10.98 5.56 24.24
N LYS A 139 -11.86 4.54 24.27
CA LYS A 139 -12.86 4.37 25.34
C LYS A 139 -12.25 4.18 26.72
N SER A 140 -11.17 3.42 26.83
CA SER A 140 -10.44 3.22 28.09
C SER A 140 -9.63 4.46 28.52
N GLY A 141 -9.64 5.54 27.73
CA GLY A 141 -8.86 6.75 28.00
C GLY A 141 -7.36 6.56 27.84
N LYS A 142 -6.90 5.42 27.28
CA LYS A 142 -5.48 5.17 26.99
C LYS A 142 -4.99 5.94 25.78
N LEU A 143 -5.87 6.23 24.83
CA LEU A 143 -5.61 7.09 23.69
C LEU A 143 -6.45 8.37 23.85
N LYS A 144 -5.79 9.50 24.07
CA LYS A 144 -6.44 10.81 24.27
C LYS A 144 -6.04 11.75 23.15
N GLY A 145 -6.94 12.65 22.78
CA GLY A 145 -6.61 13.71 21.84
C GLY A 145 -5.85 14.85 22.53
N ASN A 146 -5.66 15.91 21.77
CA ASN A 146 -4.93 17.10 22.19
C ASN A 146 -5.68 17.96 23.23
N GLY A 147 -6.89 17.58 23.65
CA GLY A 147 -7.70 18.35 24.59
C GLY A 147 -8.30 19.64 24.00
N ASN A 148 -8.04 19.94 22.73
CA ASN A 148 -8.57 21.11 22.05
C ASN A 148 -9.96 20.78 21.51
N CYS A 149 -10.97 21.32 22.17
CA CYS A 149 -12.35 21.21 21.73
C CYS A 149 -12.62 22.27 20.66
N PHE A 150 -12.60 21.89 19.39
CA PHE A 150 -13.13 22.76 18.34
C PHE A 150 -14.65 22.71 18.42
N GLN A 151 -15.25 23.79 18.92
CA GLN A 151 -16.70 23.97 18.84
C GLN A 151 -17.06 24.13 17.37
N LEU A 152 -17.80 23.18 16.82
CA LEU A 152 -18.44 23.41 15.52
C LEU A 152 -19.61 24.38 15.76
N GLU A 153 -19.59 25.52 15.07
CA GLU A 153 -20.71 26.46 15.08
C GLU A 153 -22.00 25.71 14.70
N SER A 154 -22.92 25.69 15.64
CA SER A 154 -24.27 25.21 15.39
C SER A 154 -25.00 26.24 14.52
N GLN A 155 -25.65 25.80 13.44
CA GLN A 155 -26.52 26.64 12.61
C GLN A 155 -27.83 27.07 13.34
N SER A 156 -28.05 26.63 14.58
CA SER A 156 -29.23 26.96 15.37
C SER A 156 -28.94 27.06 16.87
N PRO A 157 -29.50 28.03 17.61
CA PRO A 157 -29.28 28.21 19.05
C PRO A 157 -29.82 27.06 19.93
N THR A 158 -30.42 26.02 19.35
CA THR A 158 -31.01 24.85 20.04
C THR A 158 -30.25 23.54 19.85
N GLU A 159 -29.19 23.48 19.02
CA GLU A 159 -28.41 22.24 18.90
C GLU A 159 -27.34 22.10 19.99
N PRO A 160 -27.11 20.88 20.50
CA PRO A 160 -26.09 20.63 21.51
C PRO A 160 -24.68 20.98 20.97
N ILE A 161 -23.86 21.58 21.84
CA ILE A 161 -22.45 21.89 21.56
C ILE A 161 -21.75 20.63 21.08
N ARG A 162 -21.29 20.64 19.82
CA ARG A 162 -20.49 19.55 19.26
C ARG A 162 -19.03 19.88 19.45
N CYS A 163 -18.35 19.02 20.18
CA CYS A 163 -16.93 19.13 20.43
C CYS A 163 -16.18 18.17 19.51
N MET A 164 -15.36 18.68 18.60
CA MET A 164 -14.46 17.86 17.81
C MET A 164 -13.05 17.89 18.39
N GLU A 165 -12.50 16.72 18.64
CA GLU A 165 -11.13 16.50 19.08
C GLU A 165 -10.41 15.59 18.09
N ILE A 166 -9.13 15.87 17.82
CA ILE A 166 -8.32 15.05 16.91
C ILE A 166 -7.39 14.19 17.76
N ILE A 167 -7.36 12.89 17.46
CA ILE A 167 -6.49 11.92 18.12
C ILE A 167 -5.51 11.35 17.09
N GLU A 168 -4.22 11.43 17.39
CA GLU A 168 -3.18 10.78 16.58
C GLU A 168 -3.12 9.29 16.92
N LEU A 169 -3.11 8.47 15.89
CA LEU A 169 -2.97 7.02 16.02
C LEU A 169 -1.50 6.66 16.27
N PRO A 170 -1.22 5.60 17.04
CA PRO A 170 0.14 5.08 17.14
C PRO A 170 0.67 4.69 15.76
N ASN A 171 1.99 4.81 15.53
CA ASN A 171 2.62 4.56 14.24
C ASN A 171 2.16 3.26 13.57
N ALA A 172 2.11 2.15 14.32
CA ALA A 172 1.66 0.86 13.80
C ALA A 172 0.23 0.85 13.24
N TYR A 173 -0.62 1.79 13.65
CA TYR A 173 -2.02 1.92 13.27
C TYR A 173 -2.29 3.17 12.43
N SER A 174 -1.26 3.94 12.06
CA SER A 174 -1.42 5.21 11.35
C SER A 174 -2.19 5.05 10.03
N GLY A 175 -2.05 3.90 9.36
CA GLY A 175 -2.79 3.59 8.14
C GLY A 175 -4.29 3.28 8.30
N LEU A 176 -4.81 3.19 9.53
CA LEU A 176 -6.24 2.94 9.76
C LEU A 176 -7.13 4.15 9.47
N SER A 177 -6.56 5.34 9.29
CA SER A 177 -7.28 6.57 8.97
C SER A 177 -6.37 7.54 8.22
N ARG A 178 -6.95 8.51 7.50
CA ARG A 178 -6.22 9.52 6.73
C ARG A 178 -5.25 10.28 7.65
N SER A 179 -4.01 10.40 7.21
CA SER A 179 -2.92 11.08 7.93
C SER A 179 -2.65 10.52 9.34
N GLY A 180 -3.05 9.28 9.65
CA GLY A 180 -2.85 8.72 10.98
C GLY A 180 -3.70 9.35 12.07
N LYS A 181 -4.83 10.00 11.73
CA LYS A 181 -5.64 10.74 12.69
C LYS A 181 -7.09 10.27 12.66
N ILE A 182 -7.71 10.20 13.82
CA ILE A 182 -9.14 9.97 13.97
C ILE A 182 -9.79 11.20 14.58
N GLU A 183 -11.05 11.44 14.23
CA GLU A 183 -11.86 12.52 14.78
C GLU A 183 -12.77 11.94 15.86
N LEU A 184 -12.76 12.58 17.03
CA LEU A 184 -13.64 12.27 18.14
C LEU A 184 -14.67 13.39 18.24
N LEU A 185 -15.92 13.11 17.87
CA LEU A 185 -17.03 14.04 18.09
C LEU A 185 -17.74 13.67 19.39
N LYS A 186 -17.64 14.56 20.37
CA LYS A 186 -18.39 14.46 21.63
C LYS A 186 -19.63 15.33 21.51
N GLU A 187 -20.78 14.69 21.63
CA GLU A 187 -22.10 15.32 21.74
C GLU A 187 -22.61 15.13 23.16
N ALA A 188 -23.65 15.87 23.56
CA ALA A 188 -24.16 15.87 24.93
C ALA A 188 -24.38 14.47 25.53
N ASN A 189 -24.89 13.52 24.73
CA ASN A 189 -25.23 12.17 25.18
C ASN A 189 -24.56 11.07 24.34
N SER A 190 -23.57 11.40 23.50
CA SER A 190 -22.93 10.40 22.65
C SER A 190 -21.49 10.75 22.28
N ILE A 191 -20.68 9.72 22.11
CA ILE A 191 -19.33 9.83 21.58
C ILE A 191 -19.30 9.12 20.23
N LYS A 192 -18.82 9.82 19.21
CA LYS A 192 -18.63 9.32 17.85
C LYS A 192 -17.15 9.29 17.52
N ILE A 193 -16.62 8.12 17.22
CA ILE A 193 -15.24 7.95 16.74
C ILE A 193 -15.27 7.78 15.23
N ILE A 194 -14.58 8.65 14.53
CA ILE A 194 -14.59 8.76 13.07
C ILE A 194 -13.24 8.37 12.49
N PHE A 195 -13.26 7.33 11.66
CA PHE A 195 -12.14 6.97 10.79
C PHE A 195 -12.44 7.50 9.39
N THR A 196 -11.56 8.39 8.90
CA THR A 196 -11.71 9.02 7.60
C THR A 196 -10.78 8.35 6.60
N HIS A 197 -11.29 7.93 5.45
CA HIS A 197 -10.48 7.39 4.36
C HIS A 197 -10.68 8.19 3.08
N SER A 198 -9.58 8.38 2.35
CA SER A 198 -9.63 8.82 0.95
C SER A 198 -10.02 7.63 0.07
N THR A 199 -11.04 7.78 -0.77
CA THR A 199 -11.40 6.79 -1.79
C THR A 199 -10.68 7.07 -3.10
N TYR A 200 -10.48 6.05 -3.94
CA TYR A 200 -9.98 6.24 -5.29
C TYR A 200 -11.11 6.59 -6.28
N GLY A 201 -10.87 7.58 -7.14
CA GLY A 201 -11.81 8.16 -8.10
C GLY A 201 -11.82 9.69 -7.93
N PHE A 202 -11.59 10.44 -9.01
CA PHE A 202 -11.50 11.91 -8.98
C PHE A 202 -12.62 12.56 -8.14
N GLY A 203 -12.20 13.35 -7.15
CA GLY A 203 -13.04 13.94 -6.11
C GLY A 203 -12.63 13.39 -4.74
N ASP A 204 -12.49 14.26 -3.75
CA ASP A 204 -12.23 13.94 -2.34
C ASP A 204 -13.35 13.08 -1.72
N GLY A 205 -13.58 11.88 -2.24
CA GLY A 205 -14.52 10.93 -1.72
C GLY A 205 -14.04 10.53 -0.32
N ARG A 206 -14.76 11.05 0.67
CA ARG A 206 -14.52 10.79 2.08
C ARG A 206 -15.39 9.62 2.50
N ALA A 207 -14.79 8.48 2.80
CA ALA A 207 -15.49 7.41 3.50
C ALA A 207 -15.27 7.58 5.01
N THR A 208 -16.37 7.75 5.74
CA THR A 208 -16.37 7.97 7.19
C THR A 208 -16.99 6.77 7.88
N PHE A 209 -16.25 6.12 8.78
CA PHE A 209 -16.76 5.06 9.64
C PHE A 209 -16.97 5.60 11.04
N VAL A 210 -18.21 5.53 11.53
CA VAL A 210 -18.61 6.09 12.82
C VAL A 210 -18.90 4.97 13.83
N TYR A 211 -18.25 5.00 14.99
CA TYR A 211 -18.58 4.15 16.13
C TYR A 211 -19.35 4.96 17.16
N PHE A 212 -20.48 4.42 17.65
CA PHE A 212 -21.37 5.10 18.60
C PHE A 212 -21.32 4.43 19.98
N GLU A 213 -21.51 5.24 21.02
CA GLU A 213 -21.80 4.80 22.38
C GLU A 213 -23.09 5.47 22.85
N SER A 214 -24.09 4.65 23.23
CA SER A 214 -25.31 5.11 23.89
C SER A 214 -25.17 4.84 25.38
N GLU A 215 -25.52 5.80 26.24
CA GLU A 215 -25.31 5.77 27.70
C GLU A 215 -25.91 4.55 28.43
N LYS A 216 -26.76 3.75 27.79
CA LYS A 216 -27.36 2.54 28.39
C LYS A 216 -26.44 1.30 28.40
N GLY A 217 -25.13 1.44 28.22
CA GLY A 217 -24.19 0.30 28.27
C GLY A 217 -24.45 -0.80 27.21
N GLN A 218 -25.42 -0.60 26.33
CA GLN A 218 -25.61 -1.40 25.14
C GLN A 218 -24.70 -0.81 24.08
N SER A 219 -23.54 -1.45 23.90
CA SER A 219 -22.87 -1.46 22.61
C SER A 219 -23.86 -2.07 21.60
N SER A 220 -24.74 -1.25 21.03
CA SER A 220 -25.40 -1.62 19.80
C SER A 220 -24.29 -1.67 18.75
N PHE A 221 -23.68 -2.84 18.60
CA PHE A 221 -23.18 -3.27 17.32
C PHE A 221 -24.42 -3.45 16.46
N PRO A 222 -24.78 -2.53 15.55
CA PRO A 222 -25.70 -2.94 14.50
C PRO A 222 -24.96 -4.03 13.75
N ASN A 223 -25.51 -5.23 13.77
CA ASN A 223 -25.16 -6.31 12.84
C ASN A 223 -24.66 -5.71 11.52
N SER A 224 -23.35 -5.78 11.27
CA SER A 224 -22.75 -5.59 9.94
C SER A 224 -23.22 -4.36 9.12
N ARG A 225 -23.52 -3.22 9.73
CA ARG A 225 -23.65 -1.96 8.99
C ARG A 225 -22.77 -0.90 9.64
N ALA A 226 -21.52 -0.85 9.20
CA ALA A 226 -20.91 0.44 8.95
C ALA A 226 -21.93 1.25 8.12
N THR A 227 -22.64 2.17 8.75
CA THR A 227 -23.48 3.10 8.00
C THR A 227 -22.50 3.96 7.22
N GLN A 228 -22.29 3.63 5.95
CA GLN A 228 -21.73 4.56 4.99
C GLN A 228 -22.67 5.76 5.01
N LEU A 229 -22.33 6.79 5.79
CA LEU A 229 -22.98 8.08 5.68
C LEU A 229 -22.85 8.44 4.20
N ARG A 230 -24.01 8.60 3.54
CA ARG A 230 -24.09 8.97 2.13
C ARG A 230 -23.00 10.00 1.83
N SER A 231 -22.20 9.71 0.82
CA SER A 231 -21.43 10.72 0.12
C SER A 231 -22.43 11.81 -0.29
N ASN A 232 -22.51 12.90 0.48
CA ASN A 232 -23.12 14.11 -0.03
C ASN A 232 -22.15 14.59 -1.11
N TRP A 233 -22.50 14.28 -2.35
CA TRP A 233 -21.89 14.86 -3.54
C TRP A 233 -22.23 16.35 -3.54
N PHE A 234 -21.44 17.14 -2.83
CA PHE A 234 -21.34 18.56 -3.15
C PHE A 234 -20.36 18.66 -4.30
N LEU A 235 -20.91 18.66 -5.52
CA LEU A 235 -20.26 19.29 -6.66
C LEU A 235 -20.19 20.79 -6.32
N ALA A 236 -19.05 21.24 -5.79
CA ALA A 236 -18.68 22.63 -5.93
C ALA A 236 -18.21 22.80 -7.38
N SER A 237 -19.10 23.38 -8.20
CA SER A 237 -18.82 23.94 -9.52
C SER A 237 -17.75 25.02 -9.44
#